data_AF-A0A7W1NM81-F1
#
_entry.id   AF-A0A7W1NM81-F1
#
_cell.length_a   1.000
_cell.length_b   1.000
_cell.length_c   1.000
_cell.angle_alpha   90.00
_cell.angle_beta   90.00
_cell.angle_gamma   90.00
#
_symmetry.space_group_name_H-M   'P 1'
#
loop_
_entity.id
_entity.type
_entity.pdbx_description
1 polymer ?
#
loop_
_entity_poly.entity_id
_entity_poly.type
_entity_poly.pdbx_seq_one_letter_code
_entity_poly.pdbx_strand_id
1 'polypeptide(L)'
;MIIFGTRNRFKTVGTGQFYCPRCQAQRNYERKQAKRYFTLYFVPLIPMGDLGEFVECQTCHMTYKTDVLTMTPAPKPVSAVELLNSVKIRLLKGDPVEYVVRDLTAAGIERDVATSLVTSSIGDARKICKNCNLSYASDVTVCQECKQPLPEIGL
;
A
#
# COMPACT_ATOMS: atom_id res chain seq x y z
N MET A 1 -24.49 -21.98 -33.02
CA MET A 1 -23.26 -21.16 -32.90
C MET A 1 -22.53 -21.57 -31.64
N ILE A 2 -21.25 -21.96 -31.73
CA ILE A 2 -20.40 -22.27 -30.56
C ILE A 2 -19.66 -20.99 -30.18
N ILE A 3 -19.73 -20.59 -28.91
CA ILE A 3 -19.01 -19.41 -28.38
C ILE A 3 -17.86 -19.92 -27.51
N PHE A 4 -16.63 -19.57 -27.88
CA PHE A 4 -15.42 -19.91 -27.15
C PHE A 4 -14.61 -18.66 -26.79
N GLY A 5 -13.84 -18.71 -25.70
CA GLY A 5 -13.02 -17.61 -25.23
C GLY A 5 -11.98 -18.04 -24.20
N THR A 6 -11.28 -17.08 -23.60
CA THR A 6 -10.38 -17.34 -22.47
C THR A 6 -10.63 -16.34 -21.34
N ARG A 7 -10.48 -16.79 -20.09
CA ARG A 7 -10.66 -15.96 -18.90
C ARG A 7 -9.55 -16.20 -17.89
N ASN A 8 -9.03 -15.13 -17.31
CA ASN A 8 -8.04 -15.21 -16.25
C ASN A 8 -8.75 -15.34 -14.90
N ARG A 9 -8.24 -16.22 -14.04
CA ARG A 9 -8.61 -16.31 -12.62
C ARG A 9 -7.39 -16.06 -11.77
N PHE A 10 -7.56 -15.20 -10.76
CA PHE A 10 -6.55 -14.90 -9.76
C PHE A 10 -6.92 -15.62 -8.46
N LYS A 11 -5.94 -16.22 -7.81
CA LYS A 11 -6.08 -16.81 -6.49
C LYS A 11 -4.99 -16.28 -5.58
N THR A 12 -5.34 -15.75 -4.40
CA THR A 12 -4.36 -15.43 -3.37
C THR A 12 -3.79 -16.74 -2.81
N VAL A 13 -2.47 -16.92 -2.94
CA VAL A 13 -1.70 -18.10 -2.54
C VAL A 13 -0.78 -17.83 -1.35
N GLY A 14 -0.70 -16.59 -0.89
CA GLY A 14 0.02 -16.23 0.33
C GLY A 14 -0.17 -14.76 0.68
N THR A 15 0.12 -14.43 1.93
CA THR A 15 0.18 -13.06 2.44
C THR A 15 1.42 -12.90 3.32
N GLY A 16 1.86 -11.68 3.52
CA GLY A 16 3.02 -11.39 4.35
C GLY A 16 3.38 -9.91 4.34
N GLN A 17 4.59 -9.59 4.80
CA GLN A 17 5.15 -8.25 4.73
C GLN A 17 6.38 -8.23 3.82
N PHE A 18 6.53 -7.13 3.08
CA PHE A 18 7.69 -6.88 2.22
C PHE A 18 8.00 -5.39 2.15
N TYR A 19 9.22 -5.07 1.75
CA TYR A 19 9.57 -3.70 1.42
C TYR A 19 9.03 -3.34 0.04
N CYS A 20 8.02 -2.46 -0.03
CA CYS A 20 7.43 -2.06 -1.31
C CYS A 20 8.29 -0.96 -1.98
N PRO A 21 8.83 -1.19 -3.20
CA PRO A 21 9.68 -0.20 -3.88
C PRO A 21 8.98 1.13 -4.20
N ARG A 22 7.66 1.10 -4.41
CA ARG A 22 6.87 2.32 -4.69
C ARG A 22 6.54 3.09 -3.42
N CYS A 23 6.19 2.41 -2.33
CA CYS A 23 5.90 3.06 -1.04
C CYS A 23 7.16 3.45 -0.27
N GLN A 24 8.30 2.81 -0.59
CA GLN A 24 9.55 2.92 0.16
C GLN A 24 9.38 2.62 1.66
N ALA A 25 8.54 1.62 1.97
CA ALA A 25 8.19 1.25 3.33
C ALA A 25 7.82 -0.24 3.41
N GLN A 26 7.85 -0.80 4.62
CA GLN A 26 7.30 -2.13 4.89
C GLN A 26 5.78 -2.14 4.74
N ARG A 27 5.27 -3.08 3.95
CA ARG A 27 3.86 -3.15 3.55
C ARG A 27 3.38 -4.58 3.55
N ASN A 28 2.09 -4.76 3.84
CA ASN A 28 1.43 -6.05 3.64
C ASN A 28 1.29 -6.32 2.14
N TYR A 29 1.47 -7.58 1.75
CA TYR A 29 1.25 -8.03 0.39
C TYR A 29 0.33 -9.24 0.30
N GLU A 30 -0.26 -9.41 -0.88
CA GLU A 30 -0.90 -10.65 -1.31
C GLU A 30 -0.10 -11.25 -2.47
N ARG A 31 0.35 -12.49 -2.35
CA ARG A 31 0.92 -13.25 -3.46
C ARG A 31 -0.25 -13.90 -4.20
N LYS A 32 -0.44 -13.55 -5.47
CA LYS A 32 -1.53 -14.04 -6.31
C LYS A 32 -0.97 -14.89 -7.44
N GLN A 33 -1.61 -16.03 -7.67
CA GLN A 33 -1.37 -16.88 -8.83
C GLN A 33 -2.43 -16.57 -9.89
N ALA A 34 -1.98 -16.30 -11.12
CA ALA A 34 -2.86 -16.10 -12.26
C ALA A 34 -2.91 -17.37 -13.12
N LYS A 35 -4.12 -17.87 -13.38
CA LYS A 35 -4.37 -19.01 -14.28
C LYS A 35 -5.31 -18.62 -15.40
N ARG A 36 -4.97 -18.99 -16.63
CA ARG A 36 -5.83 -18.80 -17.80
C ARG A 36 -6.72 -20.04 -17.98
N TYR A 37 -8.01 -19.84 -18.20
CA TYR A 37 -8.98 -20.90 -18.47
C TYR A 37 -9.60 -20.72 -19.86
N PHE A 38 -9.80 -21.82 -20.58
CA PHE A 38 -10.67 -21.87 -21.75
C PHE A 38 -12.11 -21.80 -21.31
N THR A 39 -12.89 -20.94 -21.97
CA THR A 39 -14.32 -20.82 -21.72
C THR A 39 -15.12 -21.30 -22.92
N LEU A 40 -16.14 -22.13 -22.68
CA LEU A 40 -17.15 -22.51 -23.66
C LEU A 40 -18.50 -22.05 -23.14
N TYR A 41 -19.28 -21.31 -23.94
CA TYR A 41 -20.54 -20.70 -23.49
C TYR A 41 -20.39 -19.94 -22.16
N PHE A 42 -19.31 -19.17 -22.01
CA PHE A 42 -18.96 -18.39 -20.81
C PHE A 42 -18.61 -19.20 -19.54
N VAL A 43 -18.64 -20.54 -19.60
CA VAL A 43 -18.21 -21.42 -18.51
C VAL A 43 -16.71 -21.75 -18.67
N PRO A 44 -15.84 -21.45 -17.68
CA PRO A 44 -14.43 -21.82 -17.73
C PRO A 44 -14.27 -23.32 -17.45
N LEU A 45 -13.91 -24.09 -18.48
CA LEU A 45 -13.86 -25.56 -18.42
C LEU A 45 -12.45 -26.10 -18.19
N ILE A 46 -11.47 -25.61 -18.95
CA ILE A 46 -10.14 -26.23 -19.01
C ILE A 46 -9.07 -25.20 -18.65
N PRO A 47 -8.22 -25.41 -17.63
CA PRO A 47 -7.08 -24.55 -17.38
C PRO A 47 -6.08 -24.67 -18.54
N MET A 48 -5.79 -23.56 -19.20
CA MET A 48 -4.92 -23.46 -20.38
C MET A 48 -3.48 -23.03 -20.06
N GLY A 49 -3.16 -22.75 -18.80
CA GLY A 49 -1.80 -22.46 -18.37
C GLY A 49 -1.71 -21.51 -17.18
N ASP A 50 -0.60 -21.60 -16.45
CA ASP A 50 -0.20 -20.66 -15.42
C ASP A 50 0.40 -19.41 -16.07
N LEU A 51 -0.14 -18.24 -15.72
CA LEU A 51 0.39 -16.93 -16.11
C LEU A 51 1.45 -16.43 -15.11
N GLY A 52 1.77 -17.24 -14.10
CA GLY A 52 2.76 -16.97 -13.07
C GLY A 52 2.17 -16.45 -11.76
N GLU A 53 3.07 -16.26 -10.79
CA GLU A 53 2.77 -15.64 -9.51
C GLU A 53 3.30 -14.19 -9.48
N PHE A 54 2.56 -13.33 -8.81
CA PHE A 54 2.97 -11.96 -8.55
C PHE A 54 2.60 -11.56 -7.13
N VAL A 55 3.22 -10.50 -6.65
CA VAL A 55 3.04 -9.91 -5.32
C VAL A 55 2.34 -8.57 -5.49
N GLU A 56 1.20 -8.38 -4.84
CA GLU A 56 0.46 -7.12 -4.86
C GLU A 56 0.57 -6.42 -3.49
N CYS A 57 1.05 -5.18 -3.50
CA CYS A 57 1.07 -4.33 -2.30
C CYS A 57 -0.36 -3.95 -1.91
N GLN A 58 -0.76 -4.23 -0.67
CA GLN A 58 -2.12 -3.93 -0.19
C GLN A 58 -2.36 -2.44 0.12
N THR A 59 -1.34 -1.59 -0.02
CA THR A 59 -1.47 -0.13 0.18
C THR A 59 -1.48 0.64 -1.13
N CYS A 60 -0.53 0.38 -2.04
CA CYS A 60 -0.47 1.09 -3.32
C CYS A 60 -1.04 0.31 -4.51
N HIS A 61 -1.49 -0.95 -4.29
CA HIS A 61 -2.04 -1.86 -5.29
C HIS A 61 -1.13 -2.13 -6.51
N MET A 62 0.16 -1.85 -6.40
CA MET A 62 1.13 -2.23 -7.42
C MET A 62 1.45 -3.72 -7.34
N THR A 63 1.61 -4.32 -8.51
CA THR A 63 2.05 -5.70 -8.67
C THR A 63 3.54 -5.77 -9.00
N TYR A 64 4.19 -6.78 -8.44
CA TYR A 64 5.63 -7.05 -8.57
C TYR A 64 5.85 -8.55 -8.82
N LYS A 65 7.01 -8.91 -9.37
CA LYS A 65 7.44 -10.31 -9.40
C LYS A 65 7.74 -10.80 -7.99
N THR A 66 7.66 -12.11 -7.75
CA THR A 66 7.90 -12.73 -6.44
C THR A 66 9.28 -12.45 -5.86
N ASP A 67 10.28 -12.18 -6.70
CA ASP A 67 11.66 -11.87 -6.29
C ASP A 67 11.77 -10.59 -5.43
N VAL A 68 10.74 -9.73 -5.46
CA VAL A 68 10.68 -8.54 -4.60
C VAL A 68 10.66 -8.91 -3.11
N LEU A 69 10.20 -10.12 -2.76
CA LEU A 69 10.11 -10.59 -1.38
C LEU A 69 11.49 -10.84 -0.75
N THR A 70 12.51 -11.12 -1.58
CA THR A 70 13.89 -11.31 -1.13
C THR A 70 14.70 -10.02 -1.12
N MET A 71 14.10 -8.90 -1.55
CA MET A 71 14.81 -7.64 -1.67
C MET A 71 14.95 -6.97 -0.30
N THR A 72 16.17 -6.98 0.24
CA THR A 72 16.53 -6.13 1.37
C THR A 72 16.73 -4.70 0.89
N PRO A 73 16.08 -3.68 1.50
CA PRO A 73 16.36 -2.29 1.17
C PRO A 73 17.82 -2.00 1.50
N ALA A 74 18.56 -1.44 0.54
CA ALA A 74 19.89 -0.92 0.81
C ALA A 74 19.75 0.24 1.83
N PRO A 75 20.52 0.24 2.94
CA PRO A 75 20.51 1.35 3.87
C PRO A 75 21.06 2.58 3.14
N LYS A 76 20.19 3.56 2.86
CA LYS A 76 20.66 4.87 2.44
C LYS A 76 21.07 5.63 3.70
N PRO A 77 22.25 6.27 3.75
CA PRO A 77 22.53 7.24 4.80
C PRO A 77 21.59 8.43 4.58
N VAL A 78 20.46 8.42 5.29
CA VAL A 78 19.46 9.48 5.18
C VAL A 78 19.79 10.55 6.21
N SER A 79 19.98 11.80 5.76
CA SER A 79 20.10 12.91 6.69
C SER A 79 18.78 13.17 7.42
N ALA A 80 18.82 13.75 8.62
CA ALA A 80 17.61 14.09 9.38
C ALA A 80 16.65 15.01 8.58
N VAL A 81 17.20 15.94 7.80
CA VAL A 81 16.43 16.85 6.93
C VAL A 81 15.71 16.09 5.82
N GLU A 82 16.37 15.11 5.23
CA GLU A 82 15.80 14.32 4.14
C GLU A 82 14.71 13.36 4.65
N LEU A 83 14.90 12.79 5.84
CA LEU A 83 13.84 12.05 6.54
C LEU A 83 12.60 12.92 6.77
N LEU A 84 12.77 14.13 7.32
CA LEU A 84 11.68 15.08 7.55
C LEU A 84 10.91 15.41 6.27
N ASN A 85 11.63 15.76 5.20
CA ASN A 85 11.01 16.08 3.91
C ASN A 85 10.24 14.89 3.33
N SER A 86 10.81 13.68 3.44
CA SER A 86 10.15 12.46 2.96
C SER A 86 8.84 12.19 3.71
N VAL A 87 8.84 12.35 5.04
CA VAL A 87 7.66 12.17 5.91
C VAL A 87 6.59 13.19 5.54
N LYS A 88 6.95 14.48 5.44
CA LYS A 88 6.03 15.55 5.05
C LYS A 88 5.36 15.27 3.70
N ILE A 89 6.15 14.90 2.68
CA ILE A 89 5.62 14.60 1.34
C ILE A 89 4.62 13.44 1.38
N ARG A 90 4.91 12.38 2.14
CA ARG A 90 4.02 11.21 2.26
C ARG A 90 2.69 11.58 2.92
N LEU A 91 2.74 12.30 4.03
CA LEU A 91 1.55 12.73 4.77
C LEU A 91 0.66 13.64 3.92
N LEU A 92 1.25 14.61 3.22
CA LEU A 92 0.49 15.50 2.33
C LEU A 92 -0.10 14.78 1.10
N LYS A 93 0.57 13.72 0.63
CA LYS A 93 0.03 12.87 -0.44
C LYS A 93 -1.10 11.94 0.03
N GLY A 94 -1.36 11.89 1.34
CA GLY A 94 -2.46 11.11 1.91
C GLY A 94 -2.05 9.77 2.51
N ASP A 95 -0.78 9.56 2.86
CA ASP A 95 -0.44 8.44 3.74
C ASP A 95 -1.06 8.69 5.14
N PRO A 96 -1.77 7.71 5.74
CA PRO A 96 -2.26 7.83 7.11
C PRO A 96 -1.12 8.03 8.11
N VAL A 97 -1.34 8.87 9.12
CA VAL A 97 -0.37 9.14 10.19
C VAL A 97 0.03 7.83 10.89
N GLU A 98 -0.93 6.96 11.16
CA GLU A 98 -0.71 5.69 11.84
C GLU A 98 0.25 4.79 11.05
N TYR A 99 0.15 4.80 9.71
CA TYR A 99 1.04 4.01 8.85
C TYR A 99 2.43 4.61 8.82
N VAL A 100 2.55 5.94 8.77
CA VAL A 100 3.85 6.61 8.81
C VAL A 100 4.56 6.35 10.13
N VAL A 101 3.88 6.52 11.27
CA VAL A 101 4.47 6.23 12.61
C VAL A 101 4.93 4.78 12.70
N ARG A 102 4.10 3.82 12.23
CA ARG A 102 4.49 2.40 12.19
C ARG A 102 5.74 2.17 11.35
N ASP A 103 5.84 2.78 10.17
CA ASP A 103 6.99 2.63 9.28
C ASP A 103 8.27 3.21 9.89
N LEU A 104 8.18 4.37 10.55
CA LEU A 104 9.29 4.99 11.25
C LEU A 104 9.76 4.11 12.42
N THR A 105 8.83 3.55 13.19
CA THR A 105 9.16 2.63 14.29
C THR A 105 9.77 1.32 13.79
N ALA A 106 9.26 0.77 12.68
CA ALA A 106 9.87 -0.40 12.04
C ALA A 106 11.27 -0.12 11.49
N ALA A 107 11.59 1.14 11.19
CA ALA A 107 12.93 1.58 10.82
C ALA A 107 13.85 1.88 12.02
N GLY A 108 13.38 1.67 13.25
CA GLY A 108 14.16 1.84 14.48
C GLY A 108 14.01 3.20 15.17
N ILE A 109 13.07 4.05 14.75
CA ILE A 109 12.80 5.33 15.40
C ILE A 109 11.84 5.12 16.58
N GLU A 110 12.17 5.64 17.76
CA GLU A 110 11.29 5.58 18.92
C GLU A 110 9.92 6.23 18.62
N ARG A 111 8.85 5.65 19.17
CA ARG A 111 7.47 5.97 18.78
C ARG A 111 7.08 7.42 19.08
N ASP A 112 7.54 7.94 20.20
CA ASP A 112 7.39 9.33 20.61
C ASP A 112 8.10 10.27 19.63
N VAL A 113 9.36 9.98 19.27
CA VAL A 113 10.12 10.73 18.27
C VAL A 113 9.41 10.69 16.91
N ALA A 114 8.93 9.53 16.48
CA ALA A 114 8.18 9.38 15.24
C ALA A 114 6.90 10.23 15.23
N THR A 115 6.19 10.31 16.37
CA THR A 115 4.98 11.12 16.51
C THR A 115 5.31 12.61 16.47
N SER A 116 6.37 13.04 17.16
CA SER A 116 6.86 14.42 17.10
C SER A 116 7.27 14.84 15.70
N LEU A 117 7.96 13.97 14.93
CA LEU A 117 8.33 14.25 13.54
C LEU A 117 7.11 14.46 12.65
N VAL A 118 6.05 13.67 12.82
CA VAL A 118 4.79 13.86 12.10
C VAL A 118 4.19 15.22 12.46
N THR A 119 4.08 15.54 13.75
CA THR A 119 3.55 16.84 14.20
C THR A 119 4.36 18.02 13.67
N SER A 120 5.70 17.96 13.73
CA SER A 120 6.55 19.00 13.15
C SER A 120 6.42 19.13 11.63
N SER A 121 5.98 18.07 10.93
CA SER A 121 5.86 18.06 9.47
C SER A 121 4.55 18.66 8.95
N ILE A 122 3.42 18.43 9.65
CA ILE A 122 2.07 18.78 9.20
C ILE A 122 1.24 19.56 10.23
N GLY A 123 1.85 20.01 11.33
CA GLY A 123 1.17 20.66 12.45
C GLY A 123 0.37 19.69 13.31
N ASP A 124 -0.52 20.21 14.17
CA ASP A 124 -1.38 19.40 15.07
C ASP A 124 -2.74 19.04 14.44
N ALA A 125 -3.17 19.79 13.44
CA ALA A 125 -4.48 19.61 12.82
C ALA A 125 -4.57 18.24 12.11
N ARG A 126 -5.62 17.47 12.39
CA ARG A 126 -5.85 16.14 11.79
C ARG A 126 -7.28 16.01 11.29
N LYS A 127 -7.43 15.36 10.13
CA LYS A 127 -8.72 14.84 9.66
C LYS A 127 -8.79 13.35 9.97
N ILE A 128 -9.88 12.89 10.57
CA ILE A 128 -10.10 11.47 10.86
C ILE A 128 -11.14 10.94 9.88
N CYS A 129 -10.80 9.87 9.16
CA CYS A 129 -11.76 9.21 8.29
C CYS A 129 -12.84 8.51 9.10
N LYS A 130 -14.12 8.83 8.86
CA LYS A 130 -15.26 8.22 9.58
C LYS A 130 -15.45 6.72 9.31
N ASN A 131 -14.89 6.20 8.22
CA ASN A 131 -15.07 4.80 7.82
C ASN A 131 -13.88 3.91 8.24
N CYS A 132 -12.65 4.41 8.08
CA CYS A 132 -11.43 3.66 8.40
C CYS A 132 -10.84 3.99 9.77
N ASN A 133 -11.28 5.09 10.41
CA ASN A 133 -10.74 5.62 11.66
C ASN A 133 -9.23 5.90 11.63
N LEU A 134 -8.71 6.28 10.46
CA LEU A 134 -7.33 6.67 10.23
C LEU A 134 -7.19 8.19 10.16
N SER A 135 -6.05 8.71 10.60
CA SER A 135 -5.76 10.14 10.68
C SER A 135 -4.92 10.61 9.50
N TYR A 136 -5.25 11.79 8.98
CA TYR A 136 -4.60 12.41 7.82
C TYR A 136 -4.23 13.86 8.10
N ALA A 137 -3.30 14.41 7.32
CA ALA A 137 -3.02 15.83 7.31
C ALA A 137 -4.25 16.66 6.88
N SER A 138 -4.34 17.91 7.36
CA SER A 138 -5.43 18.84 7.06
C SER A 138 -5.68 19.01 5.55
N ASP A 139 -4.62 18.98 4.76
CA ASP A 139 -4.65 19.28 3.33
C ASP A 139 -5.16 18.10 2.51
N VAL A 140 -5.27 16.92 3.11
CA VAL A 140 -5.79 15.72 2.44
C VAL A 140 -7.31 15.78 2.41
N THR A 141 -7.89 15.55 1.23
CA THR A 141 -9.34 15.65 0.99
C THR A 141 -10.02 14.30 0.86
N VAL A 142 -9.29 13.24 0.49
CA VAL A 142 -9.84 11.90 0.24
C VAL A 142 -9.04 10.86 1.01
N CYS A 143 -9.74 9.95 1.69
CA CYS A 143 -9.13 8.82 2.39
C CYS A 143 -8.51 7.86 1.37
N GLN A 144 -7.21 7.58 1.52
CA GLN A 144 -6.54 6.66 0.60
C GLN A 144 -6.97 5.19 0.74
N GLU A 145 -7.50 4.78 1.90
CA GLU A 145 -7.92 3.39 2.13
C GLU A 145 -9.32 3.11 1.57
N CYS A 146 -10.34 3.86 1.99
CA CYS A 146 -11.74 3.61 1.56
C CYS A 146 -12.24 4.52 0.43
N LYS A 147 -11.40 5.46 -0.05
CA LYS A 147 -11.72 6.42 -1.12
C LYS A 147 -12.89 7.39 -0.82
N GLN A 148 -13.36 7.45 0.42
CA GLN A 148 -14.37 8.40 0.87
C GLN A 148 -13.76 9.78 1.17
N PRO A 149 -14.52 10.88 1.00
CA PRO A 149 -14.06 12.21 1.37
C PRO A 149 -13.80 12.31 2.88
N LEU A 150 -12.75 13.03 3.25
CA LEU A 150 -12.42 13.32 4.64
C LEU A 150 -13.26 14.51 5.13
N PRO A 151 -13.64 14.54 6.42
CA PRO A 151 -14.36 15.68 6.99
C PRO A 151 -13.49 16.93 6.93
N GLU A 152 -14.11 18.10 6.73
CA GLU A 152 -13.41 19.37 6.88
C GLU A 152 -13.08 19.61 8.36
N ILE A 153 -11.93 20.22 8.61
CA ILE A 153 -11.56 20.65 9.97
C ILE A 153 -12.34 21.95 10.18
N GLY A 154 -13.33 21.91 11.07
CA GLY A 154 -14.06 23.13 11.45
C GLY A 154 -13.09 24.13 12.08
N LEU A 155 -13.17 25.39 11.62
CA LEU A 155 -12.56 26.55 12.27
C LEU A 155 -13.16 26.79 13.67
#